data_AF-A0A392Q7W6-F1
#
_entry.id   AF-A0A392Q7W6-F1
#
_cell.length_a   1.000
_cell.length_b   1.000
_cell.length_c   1.000
_cell.angle_alpha   90.00
_cell.angle_beta   90.00
_cell.angle_gamma   90.00
#
_symmetry.space_group_name_H-M   'P 1'
#
loop_
_entity.id
_entity.type
_entity.pdbx_description
1 polymer ?
#
loop_
_entity_poly.entity_id
_entity_poly.type
_entity_poly.pdbx_seq_one_letter_code
_entity_poly.pdbx_strand_id
1 'polypeptide(L)' 'MNTVIALGNDTDQLSLLSFKEAVVDPFHILTYWNSSTNFCNWHGVTCSLRHQRVTALNLQGYGLQGFIPPEIGNLTFL' A
#
# COMPACT_ATOMS: atom_id res chain seq x y z
N MET A 1 -0.45 -17.10 -21.12
CA MET A 1 -1.37 -16.01 -21.47
C MET A 1 -0.88 -14.78 -20.75
N ASN A 2 -0.25 -13.87 -21.49
CA ASN A 2 0.51 -12.76 -20.93
C ASN A 2 -0.44 -11.56 -20.77
N THR A 3 -1.04 -11.42 -19.59
CA THR A 3 -1.91 -10.30 -19.26
C THR A 3 -1.05 -9.08 -18.94
N VAL A 4 -0.88 -8.21 -19.93
CA VAL A 4 -0.51 -6.82 -19.71
C VAL A 4 -1.76 -6.14 -19.14
N ILE A 5 -1.78 -5.85 -17.83
CA ILE A 5 -2.88 -5.11 -17.18
C ILE A 5 -2.27 -3.96 -16.37
N ALA A 6 -2.73 -2.75 -16.66
CA ALA A 6 -2.58 -1.47 -15.95
C ALA A 6 -1.36 -1.28 -15.01
N LEU A 7 -0.22 -0.88 -15.59
CA LEU A 7 1.05 -0.49 -14.93
C LEU A 7 0.95 0.57 -13.80
N GLY A 8 -0.22 1.13 -13.49
CA GLY A 8 -0.38 2.19 -12.49
C GLY A 8 -1.02 1.76 -11.16
N ASN A 9 -1.90 0.76 -11.17
CA ASN A 9 -2.61 0.30 -9.96
C ASN A 9 -1.89 -0.86 -9.28
N ASP A 10 -1.32 -1.76 -10.08
CA ASP A 10 -0.59 -2.91 -9.55
C ASP A 10 0.69 -2.47 -8.83
N THR A 11 1.36 -1.42 -9.31
CA THR A 11 2.59 -0.91 -8.69
C THR A 11 2.33 -0.35 -7.30
N ASP A 12 1.31 0.49 -7.13
CA ASP A 12 0.99 1.05 -5.80
C ASP A 12 0.58 -0.07 -4.83
N GLN A 13 -0.23 -1.03 -5.29
CA GLN A 13 -0.62 -2.19 -4.48
C GLN A 13 0.60 -3.03 -4.05
N LEU A 14 1.50 -3.33 -4.98
CA LEU A 14 2.71 -4.11 -4.70
C LEU A 14 3.63 -3.37 -3.73
N SER A 15 3.82 -2.06 -3.89
CA SER A 15 4.60 -1.24 -2.96
C SER A 15 4.05 -1.27 -1.53
N LEU A 16 2.71 -1.22 -1.39
CA LEU A 16 2.06 -1.33 -0.09
C LEU A 16 2.19 -2.73 0.52
N LEU A 17 2.14 -3.79 -0.29
CA LEU A 17 2.36 -5.16 0.18
C LEU A 17 3.83 -5.37 0.61
N SER A 18 4.80 -4.84 -0.14
CA SER A 18 6.21 -4.86 0.27
C SER A 18 6.41 -4.11 1.60
N PHE A 19 5.73 -2.99 1.81
CA PHE A 19 5.73 -2.29 3.09
C PHE A 19 5.17 -3.16 4.22
N LYS A 20 4.03 -3.82 4.00
CA LYS A 20 3.44 -4.74 4.99
C LYS A 20 4.41 -5.86 5.38
N GLU A 21 5.13 -6.43 4.43
CA GLU A 21 6.11 -7.51 4.70
C GLU A 21 7.35 -7.01 5.45
N ALA A 22 7.72 -5.73 5.29
CA ALA A 22 8.87 -5.11 5.93
C ALA A 22 8.65 -4.67 7.39
N VAL A 23 7.40 -4.71 7.88
CA VAL A 23 7.04 -4.23 9.22
C VAL A 23 6.38 -5.30 10.08
N VAL A 24 6.69 -5.26 11.37
CA VAL A 24 5.95 -5.91 12.44
C VAL A 24 4.79 -5.01 12.83
N ASP A 25 3.58 -5.56 12.76
CA ASP A 25 2.32 -4.87 13.05
C ASP A 25 1.67 -5.42 14.32
N PRO A 26 2.00 -4.86 15.50
CA PRO A 26 1.52 -5.37 16.79
C PRO A 26 0.02 -5.17 17.02
N PHE A 27 -0.63 -4.25 16.28
CA PHE A 27 -2.06 -3.98 16.40
C PHE A 27 -2.88 -4.56 15.24
N HIS A 28 -2.24 -5.31 14.33
CA HIS A 28 -2.88 -6.01 13.22
C HIS A 28 -3.68 -5.10 12.27
N ILE A 29 -3.35 -3.80 12.20
CA ILE A 29 -4.04 -2.83 11.33
C ILE A 29 -3.80 -3.06 9.83
N LEU A 30 -2.70 -3.72 9.47
CA LEU A 30 -2.35 -4.09 8.09
C LEU A 30 -2.93 -5.45 7.68
N THR A 31 -3.69 -6.13 8.56
CA THR A 31 -4.30 -7.45 8.24
C THR A 31 -5.15 -7.39 6.97
N TYR A 32 -5.88 -6.29 6.79
CA TYR A 32 -6.76 -6.07 5.64
C TYR A 32 -6.04 -5.66 4.35
N TRP A 33 -4.73 -5.37 4.41
CA TRP A 33 -3.93 -5.12 3.23
C TRP A 33 -3.68 -6.45 2.50
N ASN A 34 -4.60 -6.81 1.60
CA ASN A 34 -4.59 -8.07 0.87
C ASN A 34 -5.11 -7.91 -0.56
N SER A 35 -4.72 -8.83 -1.44
CA SER A 35 -5.08 -8.79 -2.87
C SER A 35 -6.56 -9.03 -3.18
N SER A 36 -7.39 -9.35 -2.18
CA SER A 36 -8.83 -9.58 -2.38
C SER A 36 -9.66 -8.29 -2.42
N THR A 37 -9.10 -7.16 -1.97
CA THR A 37 -9.78 -5.86 -1.93
C THR A 37 -8.93 -4.78 -2.57
N ASN A 38 -9.58 -3.78 -3.17
CA ASN A 38 -8.87 -2.63 -3.75
C ASN A 38 -8.09 -1.88 -2.64
N PHE A 39 -6.82 -1.60 -2.89
CA PHE A 39 -5.92 -1.00 -1.90
C PHE A 39 -6.33 0.39 -1.42
N CYS A 40 -7.13 1.12 -2.19
CA CYS A 40 -7.69 2.41 -1.77
C CYS A 40 -8.69 2.29 -0.62
N ASN A 41 -9.18 1.08 -0.33
CA ASN A 41 -10.05 0.80 0.81
C ASN A 41 -9.26 0.27 2.03
N TRP A 42 -7.95 0.14 1.92
CA TRP A 42 -7.14 -0.37 3.02
C TRP A 42 -6.98 0.69 4.11
N HIS A 43 -6.88 0.23 5.36
CA HIS A 43 -6.73 1.11 6.52
C HIS A 43 -5.50 2.02 6.35
N GLY A 44 -5.69 3.32 6.56
CA GLY A 44 -4.63 4.31 6.47
C GLY A 44 -4.22 4.71 5.04
N VAL A 45 -4.81 4.11 4.00
CA VAL A 45 -4.52 4.46 2.59
C VAL A 45 -5.53 5.50 2.11
N THR A 46 -5.03 6.59 1.52
CA THR A 46 -5.86 7.55 0.77
C THR A 46 -5.45 7.52 -0.68
N CYS A 47 -6.42 7.45 -1.59
CA CYS A 47 -6.19 7.51 -3.02
C CYS A 47 -6.79 8.75 -3.67
N SER A 48 -6.20 9.15 -4.79
CA SER A 48 -6.80 10.12 -5.71
C SER A 48 -8.07 9.57 -6.37
N LEU A 49 -9.12 10.40 -6.46
CA LEU A 49 -10.39 10.01 -7.06
C LEU A 49 -10.29 9.71 -8.57
N ARG A 50 -9.39 10.41 -9.27
CA ARG A 50 -9.29 10.34 -10.74
C ARG A 50 -8.49 9.14 -11.24
N HIS A 51 -7.40 8.80 -10.55
CA HIS A 51 -6.42 7.82 -11.05
C HIS A 51 -6.23 6.63 -10.12
N GLN A 52 -6.93 6.58 -8.97
CA GLN A 52 -6.76 5.53 -7.95
C GLN A 52 -5.31 5.33 -7.51
N ARG A 53 -4.50 6.40 -7.55
CA ARG A 53 -3.12 6.41 -7.06
C ARG A 53 -3.09 6.76 -5.58
N VAL A 54 -2.21 6.13 -4.81
CA VAL A 54 -2.01 6.46 -3.39
C VAL A 54 -1.48 7.89 -3.28
N THR A 55 -2.15 8.69 -2.46
CA THR A 55 -1.77 10.09 -2.19
C THR A 55 -1.49 10.38 -0.72
N ALA A 56 -1.81 9.44 0.18
CA ALA A 56 -1.39 9.54 1.57
C ALA A 56 -1.38 8.16 2.24
N LEU A 57 -0.45 8.00 3.18
CA LEU A 57 -0.39 6.88 4.12
C LEU A 57 -0.38 7.42 5.54
N ASN A 58 -1.45 7.16 6.29
CA ASN A 58 -1.57 7.55 7.69
C ASN A 58 -1.64 6.30 8.58
N LEU A 59 -0.49 5.93 9.12
CA LEU A 59 -0.30 4.77 10.00
C LEU A 59 0.25 5.20 11.38
N GLN A 60 0.05 6.47 11.75
CA GLN A 60 0.55 7.02 13.00
C GLN A 60 -0.11 6.34 14.21
N GLY A 61 0.67 6.11 15.26
CA GLY A 61 0.15 5.63 16.55
C GLY A 61 -0.08 4.12 16.64
N TYR A 62 0.18 3.37 15.57
CA TYR A 62 0.03 1.91 15.55
C TYR A 62 1.32 1.14 15.87
N GLY A 63 2.38 1.83 16.34
CA GLY A 63 3.59 1.19 16.84
C GLY A 63 4.24 0.21 15.85
N LEU A 64 4.09 0.44 14.54
CA LEU A 64 4.72 -0.38 13.50
C LEU A 64 6.24 -0.34 13.67
N GLN A 65 6.88 -1.50 13.64
CA GLN A 65 8.33 -1.64 13.81
C GLN A 65 8.94 -2.30 12.59
N GLY A 66 10.11 -1.87 12.13
CA GLY A 66 10.75 -2.42 10.94
C GLY A 66 11.45 -1.34 10.14
N PHE A 67 11.49 -1.51 8.82
CA PHE A 67 12.08 -0.54 7.91
C PHE A 67 11.10 -0.15 6.80
N ILE A 68 11.37 1.00 6.19
CA ILE A 68 10.64 1.46 5.01
C ILE A 68 11.35 0.87 3.79
N PRO A 69 10.71 -0.04 3.04
CA PRO A 69 11.34 -0.66 1.87
C PRO A 69 11.40 0.35 0.70
N PRO A 70 12.40 0.25 -0.20
CA PRO A 70 12.59 1.19 -1.30
C PRO A 70 11.40 1.27 -2.26
N GLU A 71 10.57 0.21 -2.33
CA GLU A 71 9.35 0.14 -3.13
C GLU A 71 8.33 1.22 -2.78
N ILE A 72 8.36 1.79 -1.55
CA ILE A 72 7.57 2.99 -1.21
C ILE A 72 7.88 4.16 -2.15
N GLY A 73 9.10 4.24 -2.68
CA GLY A 73 9.48 5.25 -3.67
C GLY A 73 8.73 5.15 -5.01
N ASN A 74 8.07 4.02 -5.29
CA ASN A 74 7.21 3.89 -6.48
C ASN A 74 5.83 4.54 -6.30
N LEU A 75 5.46 4.92 -5.07
CA LEU A 75 4.25 5.69 -4.78
C LEU A 75 4.46 7.17 -5.14
N THR A 76 4.56 7.45 -6.44
CA THR A 76 4.97 8.78 -6.95
C THR A 76 4.00 9.93 -6.68
N PHE A 77 2.82 9.63 -6.11
CA PHE A 77 1.77 10.59 -5.77
C PHE A 77 1.60 10.81 -4.26
N LEU A 78 2.42 10.13 -3.44
CA LEU A 78 2.42 10.21 -1.98
C LEU A 78 2.94 11.57 -1.46
#